data_AF-A0A2S0VML9-F1
#
_entry.id   AF-A0A2S0VML9-F1
#
_cell.length_a   1.000
_cell.length_b   1.000
_cell.length_c   1.000
_cell.angle_alpha   90.00
_cell.angle_beta   90.00
_cell.angle_gamma   90.00
#
_symmetry.space_group_name_H-M   'P 1'
#
loop_
_entity.id
_entity.type
_entity.pdbx_description
1 polymer ?
#
loop_
_entity_poly.entity_id
_entity_poly.type
_entity_poly.pdbx_seq_one_letter_code
_entity_poly.pdbx_strand_id
1 'polypeptide(L)'
;MSTEPLFNIQGKHFLASLLGALASMAIPLCFVLLFGFAEIYYPPENPENDGYLRGFAVFLGFMPILFFSYLTYFILLSIKQGLSFKVASVVSTFLAALIGLGFARLASLGGNLNDAIITGALVFTFFATSLFAGTWAWHRKL
;
A
#
# COMPACT_ATOMS: atom_id res chain seq x y z
N MET A 1 0.35 1.89 40.38
CA MET A 1 0.04 1.64 38.96
C MET A 1 0.38 2.90 38.20
N SER A 2 1.29 2.82 37.22
CA SER A 2 1.57 3.95 36.32
C SER A 2 0.30 4.29 35.56
N THR A 3 -0.20 5.52 35.72
CA THR A 3 -1.35 6.09 35.01
C THR A 3 -0.92 6.78 33.71
N GLU A 4 0.30 6.54 33.24
CA GLU A 4 0.75 7.12 31.99
C GLU A 4 0.04 6.42 30.82
N PRO A 5 -0.52 7.18 29.86
CA PRO A 5 -1.09 6.57 28.68
C PRO A 5 -0.01 5.76 27.96
N LEU A 6 -0.25 4.46 27.80
CA LEU A 6 0.62 3.52 27.07
C LEU A 6 0.92 3.94 25.61
N PHE A 7 0.14 4.89 25.08
CA PHE A 7 0.29 5.48 23.76
C PHE A 7 0.51 6.99 23.85
N ASN A 8 1.68 7.43 24.29
CA ASN A 8 2.11 8.81 24.09
C ASN A 8 2.80 8.95 22.72
N ILE A 9 2.00 8.95 21.65
CA ILE A 9 2.51 9.32 20.33
C ILE A 9 2.74 10.83 20.36
N GLN A 10 3.99 11.26 20.61
CA GLN A 10 4.32 12.67 20.53
C GLN A 10 3.93 13.19 19.13
N GLY A 11 3.49 14.45 19.02
CA GLY A 11 2.99 15.00 17.75
C GLY A 11 3.93 14.81 16.55
N LYS A 12 5.24 14.74 16.77
CA LYS A 12 6.26 14.40 15.77
C LYS A 12 6.10 12.99 15.19
N HIS A 13 5.79 11.99 16.00
CA HIS A 13 5.57 10.61 15.59
C HIS A 13 4.28 10.43 14.78
N PHE A 14 3.21 11.14 15.18
CA PHE A 14 1.97 11.15 14.41
C PHE A 14 2.18 11.79 13.03
N LEU A 15 2.85 12.94 12.98
CA LEU A 15 3.17 13.61 11.72
C LEU A 15 4.06 12.74 10.82
N ALA A 16 5.08 12.07 11.37
CA ALA A 16 5.89 11.11 10.62
C ALA A 16 5.04 9.97 10.06
N SER A 17 4.08 9.46 10.84
CA SER A 17 3.18 8.39 10.41
C SER A 17 2.26 8.82 9.27
N LEU A 18 1.71 10.04 9.37
CA LEU A 18 0.88 10.63 8.32
C LEU A 18 1.67 10.83 7.02
N LEU A 19 2.90 11.34 7.10
CA LEU A 19 3.77 11.51 5.93
C LEU A 19 4.14 10.17 5.30
N GLY A 20 4.42 9.14 6.11
CA GLY A 20 4.66 7.79 5.62
C GLY A 20 3.45 7.21 4.88
N ALA A 21 2.25 7.38 5.44
CA ALA A 21 1.01 6.93 4.80
C ALA A 21 0.74 7.67 3.48
N LEU A 22 0.85 8.99 3.47
CA LEU A 22 0.67 9.81 2.26
C LEU A 22 1.69 9.48 1.18
N ALA A 23 2.97 9.32 1.53
CA ALA A 23 4.00 8.92 0.59
C ALA A 23 3.77 7.51 0.03
N SER A 24 3.24 6.59 0.85
CA SER A 24 2.86 5.24 0.38
C SER A 24 1.71 5.29 -0.62
N MET A 25 0.81 6.28 -0.52
CA MET A 25 -0.29 6.45 -1.47
C MET A 25 0.14 6.95 -2.86
N ALA A 26 1.39 7.40 -3.05
CA ALA A 26 1.85 7.91 -4.34
C ALA A 26 1.66 6.89 -5.48
N ILE A 27 2.09 5.63 -5.27
CA ILE A 27 1.94 4.56 -6.27
C ILE A 27 0.47 4.21 -6.52
N PRO A 28 -0.38 3.94 -5.49
CA PRO A 28 -1.82 3.79 -5.68
C PRO A 28 -2.47 4.95 -6.46
N LEU A 29 -2.11 6.20 -6.16
CA LEU A 29 -2.64 7.37 -6.86
C LEU A 29 -2.21 7.41 -8.33
N CYS A 30 -0.97 7.03 -8.66
CA CYS A 30 -0.53 6.91 -10.05
C CYS A 30 -1.39 5.89 -10.83
N PHE A 31 -1.80 4.78 -10.21
CA PHE A 31 -2.71 3.82 -10.85
C PHE A 31 -4.09 4.42 -11.09
N VAL A 32 -4.66 5.12 -10.10
CA VAL A 32 -5.95 5.82 -10.27
C VAL A 32 -5.88 6.82 -11.43
N LEU A 33 -4.80 7.60 -11.51
CA LEU A 33 -4.58 8.53 -12.61
C LEU A 33 -4.42 7.82 -13.95
N LEU A 34 -3.66 6.72 -14.00
CA LEU A 34 -3.49 5.92 -15.21
C LEU A 34 -4.83 5.40 -15.73
N PHE A 35 -5.68 4.86 -14.86
CA PHE A 35 -7.03 4.41 -15.24
C PHE A 35 -7.89 5.56 -15.74
N GLY A 36 -7.89 6.71 -15.06
CA GLY A 36 -8.64 7.90 -15.49
C GLY A 36 -8.16 8.44 -16.85
N PHE A 37 -6.84 8.47 -17.10
CA PHE A 37 -6.30 8.85 -18.41
C PHE A 37 -6.64 7.81 -19.48
N ALA A 38 -6.58 6.51 -19.16
CA ALA A 38 -6.95 5.45 -20.09
C ALA A 38 -8.40 5.58 -20.54
N GLU A 39 -9.32 5.92 -19.64
CA GLU A 39 -10.73 6.17 -19.98
C GLU A 39 -10.91 7.38 -20.90
N ILE A 40 -10.16 8.47 -20.66
CA ILE A 40 -10.24 9.68 -21.49
C ILE A 40 -9.69 9.44 -22.91
N TYR A 41 -8.55 8.76 -23.04
CA TYR A 41 -7.87 8.58 -24.32
C TYR A 41 -8.32 7.33 -25.10
N TYR A 42 -8.80 6.32 -24.39
CA TYR A 42 -9.26 5.04 -24.95
C TYR A 42 -10.62 4.66 -24.35
N PRO A 43 -11.67 5.47 -24.64
CA PRO A 43 -13.00 5.20 -24.10
C PRO A 43 -13.51 3.84 -24.58
N PRO A 44 -14.25 3.11 -23.74
CA PRO A 44 -14.78 1.80 -24.10
C PRO A 44 -15.75 1.92 -25.28
N GLU A 45 -15.59 1.03 -26.27
CA GLU A 45 -16.47 0.99 -27.45
C GLU A 45 -17.91 0.59 -27.11
N ASN A 46 -18.11 -0.14 -25.99
CA ASN A 46 -19.43 -0.54 -25.51
C ASN A 46 -19.48 -0.55 -23.97
N PRO A 47 -20.60 -0.12 -23.34
CA PRO A 47 -20.77 -0.10 -21.87
C PRO A 47 -20.69 -1.49 -21.21
N GLU A 48 -20.97 -2.54 -21.98
CA GLU A 48 -20.93 -3.92 -21.49
C GLU A 48 -19.51 -4.47 -21.37
N ASN A 49 -18.54 -3.88 -22.07
CA ASN A 49 -17.14 -4.31 -22.10
C ASN A 49 -16.24 -3.45 -21.19
N ASP A 50 -16.86 -2.74 -20.24
CA ASP A 50 -16.20 -1.72 -19.43
C ASP A 50 -15.51 -2.30 -18.18
N GLY A 51 -14.65 -3.30 -18.43
CA GLY A 51 -13.82 -3.89 -17.38
C GLY A 51 -12.88 -2.88 -16.72
N TYR A 52 -12.48 -1.84 -17.45
CA TYR A 52 -11.62 -0.76 -16.98
C TYR A 52 -12.33 0.15 -15.97
N LEU A 53 -13.55 0.61 -16.26
CA LEU A 53 -14.31 1.45 -15.32
C LEU A 53 -14.70 0.69 -14.05
N ARG A 54 -15.05 -0.59 -14.18
CA ARG A 54 -15.31 -1.46 -13.00
C ARG A 54 -14.05 -1.65 -12.17
N GLY A 55 -12.91 -1.94 -12.80
CA GLY A 55 -11.62 -2.04 -12.13
C GLY A 55 -11.22 -0.73 -11.43
N PHE A 56 -11.43 0.40 -12.10
CA PHE A 56 -11.21 1.73 -11.57
C PHE A 56 -12.08 2.02 -10.34
N ALA A 57 -13.40 1.79 -10.43
CA ALA A 57 -14.33 2.05 -9.33
C ALA A 57 -14.01 1.18 -8.10
N VAL A 58 -13.69 -0.10 -8.32
CA VAL A 58 -13.25 -1.01 -7.26
C VAL A 58 -11.96 -0.50 -6.61
N PHE A 59 -10.95 -0.14 -7.41
CA PHE A 59 -9.67 0.34 -6.91
C PHE A 59 -9.80 1.68 -6.15
N LEU A 60 -10.65 2.58 -6.64
CA LEU A 60 -10.98 3.84 -5.97
C LEU A 60 -11.66 3.59 -4.61
N GLY A 61 -12.58 2.63 -4.55
CA GLY A 61 -13.23 2.20 -3.30
C GLY A 61 -12.24 1.62 -2.28
N PHE A 62 -11.13 1.03 -2.74
CA PHE A 62 -10.05 0.55 -1.87
C PHE A 62 -9.10 1.66 -1.37
N MET A 63 -9.09 2.86 -1.97
CA MET A 63 -8.14 3.93 -1.58
C MET A 63 -8.23 4.33 -0.10
N PRO A 64 -9.42 4.54 0.50
CA PRO A 64 -9.50 4.87 1.92
C PRO A 64 -8.97 3.72 2.79
N ILE A 65 -9.31 2.48 2.43
CA ILE A 65 -8.89 1.29 3.18
C ILE A 65 -7.36 1.14 3.13
N LEU A 66 -6.75 1.34 1.96
CA LEU A 66 -5.30 1.35 1.80
C LEU A 66 -4.64 2.46 2.62
N PHE A 67 -5.17 3.68 2.55
CA PHE A 67 -4.66 4.81 3.33
C PHE A 67 -4.67 4.53 4.83
N PHE A 68 -5.82 4.08 5.37
CA PHE A 68 -5.92 3.75 6.80
C PHE A 68 -5.03 2.58 7.18
N SER A 69 -4.87 1.57 6.32
CA SER A 69 -3.95 0.45 6.55
C SER A 69 -2.50 0.92 6.65
N TYR A 70 -2.06 1.82 5.75
CA TYR A 70 -0.73 2.43 5.83
C TYR A 70 -0.57 3.30 7.06
N LEU A 71 -1.57 4.12 7.39
CA LEU A 71 -1.54 4.97 8.57
C LEU A 71 -1.39 4.15 9.85
N THR A 72 -2.19 3.09 10.00
CA THR A 72 -2.08 2.15 11.13
C THR A 72 -0.70 1.49 11.16
N TYR A 73 -0.18 1.04 10.02
CA TYR A 73 1.17 0.48 9.94
C TYR A 73 2.26 1.43 10.44
N PHE A 74 2.27 2.69 9.99
CA PHE A 74 3.28 3.66 10.43
C PHE A 74 3.08 4.15 11.87
N ILE A 75 1.84 4.18 12.36
CA ILE A 75 1.57 4.40 13.79
C ILE A 75 2.23 3.28 14.59
N LEU A 76 2.04 2.03 14.20
CA LEU A 76 2.64 0.87 14.88
C LEU A 76 4.17 0.90 14.85
N LEU A 77 4.77 1.28 13.71
CA LEU A 77 6.21 1.51 13.64
C LEU A 77 6.67 2.63 14.58
N SER A 78 5.89 3.69 14.72
CA SER A 78 6.24 4.86 15.54
C SER A 78 6.14 4.60 17.05
N ILE A 79 5.41 3.58 17.50
CA ILE A 79 5.37 3.18 18.92
C ILE A 79 6.75 2.71 19.38
N LYS A 80 7.47 1.98 18.51
CA LYS A 80 8.81 1.49 18.82
C LYS A 80 9.84 2.59 18.54
N GLN A 81 10.24 3.26 19.61
CA GLN A 81 11.31 4.27 19.55
C GLN A 81 12.63 3.64 19.07
N GLY A 82 13.39 4.39 18.27
CA GLY A 82 14.74 3.99 17.84
C GLY A 82 14.80 2.95 16.70
N LEU A 83 13.69 2.67 16.02
CA LEU A 83 13.71 1.82 14.82
C LEU A 83 14.58 2.44 13.72
N SER A 84 15.61 1.70 13.32
CA SER A 84 16.44 2.09 12.18
C SER A 84 15.67 1.93 10.86
N PHE A 85 16.00 2.77 9.87
CA PHE A 85 15.46 2.66 8.52
C PHE A 85 15.60 1.25 7.93
N LYS A 86 16.76 0.62 8.10
CA LYS A 86 17.04 -0.73 7.59
C LYS A 86 16.03 -1.76 8.11
N VAL A 87 15.74 -1.74 9.42
CA VAL A 87 14.78 -2.66 10.03
C VAL A 87 13.37 -2.38 9.54
N ALA A 88 12.97 -1.10 9.49
CA ALA A 88 11.65 -0.71 9.00
C ALA A 88 11.44 -1.14 7.54
N SER A 89 12.44 -0.95 6.67
CA SER A 89 12.39 -1.38 5.27
C SER A 89 12.28 -2.90 5.13
N VAL A 90 13.04 -3.68 5.93
CA VAL A 90 12.91 -5.15 5.92
C VAL A 90 11.51 -5.59 6.31
N VAL A 91 10.91 -4.97 7.33
CA VAL A 91 9.53 -5.26 7.74
C VAL A 91 8.54 -4.90 6.63
N SER A 92 8.72 -3.74 5.98
CA SER A 92 7.90 -3.31 4.83
C SER A 92 7.96 -4.32 3.67
N THR A 93 9.16 -4.73 3.28
CA THR A 93 9.37 -5.70 2.19
C THR A 93 8.82 -7.07 2.53
N PHE A 94 8.99 -7.52 3.78
CA PHE A 94 8.42 -8.79 4.24
C PHE A 94 6.89 -8.77 4.19
N LEU A 95 6.27 -7.68 4.65
CA LEU A 95 4.82 -7.51 4.57
C LEU A 95 4.32 -7.53 3.11
N ALA A 96 5.00 -6.80 2.23
CA ALA A 96 4.69 -6.82 0.79
C ALA A 96 4.82 -8.23 0.19
N ALA A 97 5.83 -9.00 0.62
CA ALA A 97 6.02 -10.37 0.16
C ALA A 97 4.87 -11.28 0.62
N LEU A 98 4.42 -11.16 1.87
CA LEU A 98 3.27 -11.93 2.37
C LEU A 98 1.99 -11.60 1.59
N ILE A 99 1.75 -10.31 1.30
CA ILE A 99 0.60 -9.89 0.49
C ILE A 99 0.72 -10.45 -0.93
N GLY A 100 1.89 -10.32 -1.57
CA GLY A 100 2.15 -10.88 -2.90
C GLY A 100 1.93 -12.39 -2.97
N LEU A 101 2.42 -13.15 -1.98
CA LEU A 101 2.20 -14.59 -1.88
C LEU A 101 0.71 -14.93 -1.67
N GLY A 102 -0.02 -14.15 -0.88
CA GLY A 102 -1.46 -14.30 -0.69
C GLY A 102 -2.23 -14.18 -2.02
N PHE A 103 -1.92 -13.15 -2.81
CA PHE A 103 -2.52 -12.95 -4.13
C PHE A 103 -2.08 -14.01 -5.15
N ALA A 104 -0.81 -14.43 -5.12
CA ALA A 104 -0.33 -15.56 -5.92
C ALA A 104 -1.14 -16.82 -5.62
N ARG A 105 -1.40 -17.10 -4.34
CA ARG A 105 -2.20 -18.26 -3.93
C ARG A 105 -3.63 -18.15 -4.44
N LEU A 106 -4.26 -16.98 -4.35
CA LEU A 106 -5.60 -16.76 -4.88
C LEU A 106 -5.66 -16.98 -6.40
N ALA A 107 -4.71 -16.42 -7.15
CA ALA A 107 -4.61 -16.62 -8.59
C ALA A 107 -4.35 -18.08 -8.98
N SER A 108 -3.58 -18.83 -8.19
CA SER A 108 -3.31 -20.25 -8.45
C SER A 108 -4.55 -21.14 -8.41
N LEU A 109 -5.62 -20.69 -7.73
CA LEU A 109 -6.90 -21.42 -7.71
C LEU A 109 -7.57 -21.46 -9.10
N GLY A 110 -7.22 -20.54 -9.99
CA GLY A 110 -7.67 -20.51 -11.39
C GLY A 110 -6.96 -21.51 -12.31
N GLY A 111 -6.00 -22.28 -11.80
CA GLY A 111 -5.38 -23.42 -12.52
C GLY A 111 -4.10 -23.12 -13.29
N ASN A 112 -3.70 -21.85 -13.46
CA ASN A 112 -2.46 -21.48 -14.15
C ASN A 112 -1.39 -20.96 -13.17
N LEU A 113 -0.33 -21.75 -12.99
CA LEU A 113 0.79 -21.40 -12.11
C LEU A 113 1.53 -20.14 -12.59
N ASN A 114 1.62 -19.92 -13.91
CA ASN A 114 2.31 -18.74 -14.45
C ASN A 114 1.56 -17.45 -14.07
N ASP A 115 0.24 -17.45 -14.18
CA ASP A 115 -0.60 -16.29 -13.82
C ASP A 115 -0.51 -16.00 -12.31
N ALA A 116 -0.38 -17.06 -11.49
CA ALA A 116 -0.15 -16.94 -10.06
C ALA A 116 1.19 -16.27 -9.73
N ILE A 117 2.28 -16.70 -10.37
CA ILE A 117 3.61 -16.13 -10.16
C ILE A 117 3.63 -14.66 -10.62
N ILE A 118 3.08 -14.36 -11.80
CA ILE A 118 3.03 -13.01 -12.35
C ILE A 118 2.22 -12.09 -11.43
N THR A 119 1.02 -12.52 -11.04
CA THR A 119 0.15 -11.74 -10.14
C THR A 119 0.84 -11.49 -8.80
N GLY A 120 1.44 -12.53 -8.21
CA GLY A 120 2.19 -12.40 -6.95
C GLY A 120 3.35 -11.43 -7.03
N ALA A 121 4.16 -11.51 -8.10
CA ALA A 121 5.30 -10.63 -8.32
C ALA A 121 4.88 -9.17 -8.54
N LEU A 122 3.80 -8.94 -9.29
CA LEU A 122 3.26 -7.60 -9.52
C LEU A 122 2.74 -6.98 -8.23
N VAL A 123 1.94 -7.72 -7.46
CA VAL A 123 1.40 -7.27 -6.17
C VAL A 123 2.52 -7.01 -5.16
N PHE A 124 3.51 -7.90 -5.08
CA PHE A 124 4.70 -7.69 -4.26
C PHE A 124 5.41 -6.38 -4.63
N THR A 125 5.70 -6.18 -5.92
CA THR A 125 6.45 -5.00 -6.39
C THR A 125 5.67 -3.71 -6.11
N PHE A 126 4.35 -3.73 -6.32
CA PHE A 126 3.46 -2.62 -6.01
C PHE A 126 3.53 -2.23 -4.52
N PHE A 127 3.32 -3.18 -3.61
CA PHE A 127 3.34 -2.89 -2.18
C PHE A 127 4.74 -2.62 -1.64
N ALA A 128 5.77 -3.29 -2.16
CA ALA A 128 7.14 -3.08 -1.73
C ALA A 128 7.62 -1.66 -2.06
N THR A 129 7.36 -1.18 -3.28
CA THR A 129 7.73 0.19 -3.69
C THR A 129 6.93 1.24 -2.93
N SER A 130 5.60 1.04 -2.80
CA SER A 130 4.71 1.91 -2.03
C SER A 130 5.16 2.04 -0.56
N LEU A 131 5.31 0.92 0.14
CA LEU A 131 5.73 0.93 1.56
C LEU A 131 7.16 1.43 1.73
N PHE A 132 8.07 1.18 0.79
CA PHE A 132 9.44 1.69 0.87
C PHE A 132 9.49 3.22 0.78
N ALA A 133 8.72 3.81 -0.14
CA ALA A 133 8.58 5.27 -0.23
C ALA A 133 8.01 5.86 1.07
N GLY A 134 6.98 5.21 1.64
CA GLY A 134 6.42 5.56 2.94
C GLY A 134 7.42 5.49 4.08
N THR A 135 8.14 4.38 4.20
CA THR A 135 9.15 4.16 5.24
C THR A 135 10.28 5.17 5.16
N TRP A 136 10.68 5.58 3.96
CA TRP A 136 11.66 6.64 3.78
C TRP A 136 11.14 8.00 4.26
N ALA A 137 9.91 8.38 3.88
CA ALA A 137 9.30 9.65 4.29
C ALA A 137 9.06 9.69 5.81
N TRP A 138 8.58 8.59 6.38
CA TRP A 138 8.42 8.41 7.82
C TRP A 138 9.74 8.56 8.58
N HIS A 139 10.78 7.85 8.15
CA HIS A 139 12.07 7.86 8.83
C HIS A 139 12.75 9.23 8.77
N ARG A 140 12.64 9.95 7.65
CA ARG A 140 13.20 11.32 7.53
C ARG A 140 12.61 12.32 8.51
N LYS A 141 11.40 12.06 9.03
CA LYS A 141 10.71 12.99 9.94
C LYS A 141 10.96 12.68 11.42
N LEU A 142 11.30 11.44 11.76
CA LEU A 142 11.66 11.00 13.12
C LEU A 142 13.08 11.42 13.49
#